data_AF-A0A2D6L3X8-F1
#
_entry.id   AF-A0A2D6L3X8-F1
#
_cell.length_a   1.000
_cell.length_b   1.000
_cell.length_c   1.000
_cell.angle_alpha   90.00
_cell.angle_beta   90.00
_cell.angle_gamma   90.00
#
_symmetry.space_group_name_H-M   'P 1'
#
loop_
_entity.id
_entity.type
_entity.pdbx_description
1 polymer ?
#
loop_
_entity_poly.entity_id
_entity_poly.type
_entity_poly.pdbx_seq_one_letter_code
_entity_poly.pdbx_strand_id
1 'polypeptide(L)'
;MTKTRGLKSVKRKIGDIILVIDKFLEKKKRIKIMELGVGFGNAIMGLGKKYGKNKVQLIGMNKLKNHGIKTKKDFIKHALDFRIIKKSDLKNIAVPKIIIGDAGEKIPISSNSIDFIYSITTFFFISNKAKAIEEIYRILKPNGRAIIHFKHYVSHFPKEYRNLFNIRREKNPVKVTSYLKRFKSSGLNLKKTKAKGTEVLLIEKKKRSLDLGLRFLKNESYILREKGYPHFATKSVFEVK
;
A
#
# COMPACT_ATOMS: atom_id res chain seq x y z
N MET A 1 -11.33 7.70 -8.40
CA MET A 1 -11.10 6.92 -7.15
C MET A 1 -12.41 6.74 -6.42
N THR A 2 -12.66 5.59 -5.80
CA THR A 2 -13.91 5.32 -5.07
C THR A 2 -13.89 5.99 -3.69
N LYS A 3 -14.90 6.81 -3.39
CA LYS A 3 -15.05 7.53 -2.11
C LYS A 3 -15.53 6.68 -0.93
N THR A 4 -15.67 5.35 -1.10
CA THR A 4 -16.38 4.48 -0.14
C THR A 4 -15.54 3.31 0.40
N ARG A 5 -14.22 3.27 0.12
CA ARG A 5 -13.35 2.16 0.56
C ARG A 5 -12.94 2.30 2.03
N GLY A 6 -13.79 1.83 2.94
CA GLY A 6 -13.48 1.70 4.36
C GLY A 6 -12.79 0.38 4.74
N LEU A 7 -12.71 0.11 6.04
CA LEU A 7 -12.05 -1.08 6.62
C LEU A 7 -12.59 -2.42 6.10
N LYS A 8 -13.89 -2.52 5.82
CA LYS A 8 -14.48 -3.72 5.20
C LYS A 8 -13.84 -4.04 3.84
N SER A 9 -13.55 -3.01 3.03
CA SER A 9 -12.90 -3.18 1.74
C SER A 9 -11.44 -3.61 1.90
N VAL A 10 -10.73 -3.07 2.89
CA VAL A 10 -9.37 -3.48 3.26
C VAL A 10 -9.36 -4.96 3.65
N LYS A 11 -10.23 -5.37 4.59
CA LYS A 11 -10.36 -6.76 5.04
C LYS A 11 -10.56 -7.74 3.88
N ARG A 12 -11.45 -7.40 2.95
CA ARG A 12 -11.73 -8.21 1.75
C ARG A 12 -10.52 -8.32 0.83
N LYS A 13 -9.77 -7.23 0.60
CA LYS A 13 -8.69 -7.20 -0.40
C LYS A 13 -7.36 -7.73 0.10
N ILE A 14 -7.02 -7.44 1.35
CA ILE A 14 -5.68 -7.73 1.89
C ILE A 14 -5.70 -8.48 3.22
N GLY A 15 -6.87 -8.89 3.70
CA GLY A 15 -7.03 -9.58 4.98
C GLY A 15 -7.23 -8.62 6.16
N ASP A 16 -7.40 -9.19 7.34
CA ASP A 16 -7.80 -8.45 8.53
C ASP A 16 -6.61 -7.71 9.17
N ILE A 17 -6.41 -6.46 8.76
CA ILE A 17 -5.34 -5.62 9.29
C ILE A 17 -5.56 -5.21 10.75
N ILE A 18 -6.79 -5.34 11.27
CA ILE A 18 -7.09 -5.04 12.68
C ILE A 18 -6.34 -6.00 13.59
N LEU A 19 -6.40 -7.30 13.28
CA LEU A 19 -5.64 -8.33 14.02
C LEU A 19 -4.12 -8.09 14.01
N VAL A 20 -3.59 -7.50 12.93
CA VAL A 20 -2.16 -7.17 12.85
C VAL A 20 -1.83 -5.97 13.73
N ILE A 21 -2.68 -4.95 13.73
CA ILE A 21 -2.52 -3.74 14.56
C ILE A 21 -2.67 -4.08 16.05
N ASP A 22 -3.65 -4.90 16.42
CA ASP A 22 -3.87 -5.32 17.80
C ASP A 22 -2.64 -6.03 18.37
N LYS A 23 -2.05 -6.97 17.61
CA LYS A 23 -0.78 -7.64 17.95
C LYS A 23 0.40 -6.69 18.15
N PHE A 24 0.42 -5.57 17.42
CA PHE A 24 1.44 -4.54 17.65
C PHE A 24 1.17 -3.77 18.95
N LEU A 25 -0.10 -3.49 19.26
CA LEU A 25 -0.51 -2.75 20.45
C LEU A 25 -0.41 -3.57 21.74
N GLU A 26 -0.48 -4.90 21.67
CA GLU A 26 -0.14 -5.81 22.79
C GLU A 26 1.28 -5.57 23.31
N LYS A 27 2.21 -5.20 22.41
CA LYS A 27 3.63 -5.03 22.73
C LYS A 27 4.06 -3.57 22.84
N LYS A 28 3.23 -2.63 22.39
CA LYS A 28 3.58 -1.22 22.26
C LYS A 28 2.42 -0.35 22.71
N LYS A 29 2.72 0.63 23.58
CA LYS A 29 1.72 1.62 24.01
C LYS A 29 1.13 2.42 22.85
N ARG A 30 1.95 2.70 21.82
CA ARG A 30 1.57 3.46 20.62
C ARG A 30 2.35 3.00 19.39
N ILE A 31 1.71 2.97 18.22
CA ILE A 31 2.35 2.60 16.95
C ILE A 31 2.13 3.60 15.82
N LYS A 32 3.02 3.59 14.82
CA LYS A 32 2.92 4.38 13.59
C LYS A 32 2.42 3.51 12.44
N ILE A 33 1.32 3.93 11.81
CA ILE A 33 0.68 3.22 10.70
C ILE A 33 0.67 4.13 9.46
N MET A 34 1.01 3.56 8.31
CA MET A 34 0.97 4.26 7.03
C MET A 34 0.05 3.57 6.01
N GLU A 35 -0.75 4.36 5.29
CA GLU A 35 -1.49 3.92 4.10
C GLU A 35 -0.88 4.52 2.83
N LEU A 36 -0.47 3.67 1.88
CA LEU A 36 -0.01 4.10 0.56
C LEU A 36 -1.17 4.19 -0.43
N GLY A 37 -1.36 5.39 -0.99
CA GLY A 37 -2.51 5.80 -1.80
C GLY A 37 -3.77 5.88 -0.97
N VAL A 38 -3.74 6.79 0.00
CA VAL A 38 -4.81 6.99 0.97
C VAL A 38 -6.13 7.48 0.34
N GLY A 39 -6.06 8.10 -0.84
CA GLY A 39 -7.23 8.56 -1.56
C GLY A 39 -8.04 9.54 -0.72
N PHE A 40 -9.30 9.17 -0.42
CA PHE A 40 -10.21 9.94 0.44
C PHE A 40 -10.11 9.61 1.94
N GLY A 41 -9.31 8.61 2.33
CA GLY A 41 -8.97 8.38 3.73
C GLY A 41 -9.92 7.56 4.57
N ASN A 42 -10.96 6.95 3.98
CA ASN A 42 -12.01 6.31 4.77
C ASN A 42 -11.48 5.17 5.67
N ALA A 43 -10.58 4.34 5.12
CA ALA A 43 -9.99 3.23 5.86
C ALA A 43 -9.12 3.72 7.02
N ILE A 44 -8.16 4.61 6.75
CA ILE A 44 -7.26 5.13 7.78
C ILE A 44 -7.99 5.98 8.83
N MET A 45 -9.04 6.72 8.45
CA MET A 45 -9.90 7.43 9.42
C MET A 45 -10.70 6.46 10.30
N GLY A 46 -11.15 5.34 9.74
CA GLY A 46 -11.75 4.25 10.51
C GLY A 46 -10.80 3.66 11.56
N LEU A 47 -9.51 3.50 11.22
CA LEU A 47 -8.48 3.13 12.19
C LEU A 47 -8.31 4.20 13.27
N GLY A 48 -8.27 5.47 12.85
CA GLY A 48 -8.12 6.60 13.77
C GLY A 48 -9.24 6.70 14.78
N LYS A 49 -10.48 6.42 14.36
CA LYS A 49 -11.64 6.33 15.23
C LYS A 49 -11.54 5.15 16.19
N LYS A 50 -11.21 3.96 15.68
CA LYS A 50 -11.16 2.73 16.48
C LYS A 50 -10.12 2.80 17.60
N TYR A 51 -8.92 3.32 17.31
CA TYR A 51 -7.81 3.27 18.26
C TYR A 51 -7.54 4.58 18.99
N GLY A 52 -7.95 5.71 18.41
CA GLY A 52 -7.72 7.03 18.98
C GLY A 52 -6.26 7.52 18.92
N LYS A 53 -6.08 8.81 19.17
CA LYS A 53 -4.79 9.54 19.03
C LYS A 53 -3.68 9.05 19.97
N ASN A 54 -4.06 8.41 21.08
CA ASN A 54 -3.12 7.91 22.09
C ASN A 54 -2.49 6.57 21.71
N LYS A 55 -3.17 5.74 20.91
CA LYS A 55 -2.69 4.40 20.52
C LYS A 55 -2.07 4.39 19.13
N VAL A 56 -2.50 5.26 18.22
CA VAL A 56 -1.96 5.28 16.85
C VAL A 56 -1.52 6.67 16.41
N GLN A 57 -0.47 6.71 15.61
CA GLN A 57 -0.13 7.82 14.75
C GLN A 57 -0.31 7.38 13.30
N LEU A 58 -1.08 8.15 12.54
CA LEU A 58 -1.51 7.77 11.19
C LEU A 58 -0.84 8.66 10.14
N ILE A 59 -0.43 8.05 9.04
CA ILE A 59 0.18 8.72 7.89
C ILE A 59 -0.51 8.20 6.62
N GLY A 60 -1.11 9.08 5.84
CA GLY A 60 -1.56 8.79 4.49
C GLY A 60 -0.57 9.34 3.48
N MET A 61 -0.42 8.66 2.35
CA MET A 61 0.39 9.16 1.22
C MET A 61 -0.41 9.09 -0.08
N ASN A 62 -0.32 10.14 -0.90
CA ASN A 62 -0.87 10.20 -2.25
C ASN A 62 0.22 10.68 -3.22
N LYS A 63 0.19 10.20 -4.48
CA LYS A 63 1.15 10.65 -5.50
C LYS A 63 1.01 12.13 -5.83
N LEU A 64 -0.23 12.58 -6.09
CA LEU A 64 -0.53 13.95 -6.50
C LEU A 64 -1.56 14.59 -5.55
N LYS A 65 -1.56 15.92 -5.46
CA LYS A 65 -2.51 16.69 -4.64
C LYS A 65 -3.97 16.48 -5.06
N ASN A 66 -4.25 16.19 -6.34
CA ASN A 66 -5.60 15.92 -6.82
C ASN A 66 -6.06 14.46 -6.61
N HIS A 67 -5.22 13.60 -6.03
CA HIS A 67 -5.57 12.21 -5.73
C HIS A 67 -6.36 12.02 -4.42
N GLY A 68 -7.10 13.03 -3.96
CA GLY A 68 -8.03 12.93 -2.84
C GLY A 68 -7.78 13.98 -1.76
N ILE A 69 -7.57 13.54 -0.53
CA ILE A 69 -7.31 14.42 0.62
C ILE A 69 -5.98 15.17 0.46
N LYS A 70 -6.00 16.49 0.70
CA LYS A 70 -4.83 17.38 0.64
C LYS A 70 -4.39 17.86 2.02
N THR A 71 -5.32 17.95 2.96
CA THR A 71 -5.09 18.51 4.28
C THR A 71 -5.71 17.66 5.39
N LYS A 72 -5.27 17.89 6.64
CA LYS A 72 -5.89 17.32 7.84
C LYS A 72 -7.38 17.70 7.96
N LYS A 73 -7.74 18.93 7.55
CA LYS A 73 -9.13 19.42 7.58
C LYS A 73 -10.01 18.63 6.59
N ASP A 74 -9.48 18.30 5.41
CA ASP A 74 -10.22 17.52 4.42
C ASP A 74 -10.54 16.11 4.94
N PHE A 75 -9.60 15.46 5.66
CA PHE A 75 -9.87 14.15 6.28
C PHE A 75 -11.07 14.22 7.22
N ILE A 76 -11.12 15.24 8.09
CA ILE A 76 -12.20 15.42 9.06
C ILE A 76 -13.52 15.69 8.34
N LYS A 77 -13.52 16.65 7.40
CA LYS A 77 -14.71 17.00 6.62
C LYS A 77 -15.27 15.77 5.91
N HIS A 78 -14.43 15.07 5.15
CA HIS A 78 -14.83 13.87 4.43
C HIS A 78 -15.34 12.76 5.37
N ALA A 79 -14.68 12.54 6.50
CA ALA A 79 -15.09 11.52 7.45
C ALA A 79 -16.44 11.83 8.13
N LEU A 80 -16.77 13.10 8.34
CA LEU A 80 -18.09 13.54 8.81
C LEU A 80 -19.16 13.36 7.71
N ASP A 81 -18.88 13.85 6.50
CA ASP A 81 -19.78 13.78 5.34
C ASP A 81 -20.19 12.32 5.04
N PHE A 82 -19.24 11.39 5.16
CA PHE A 82 -19.45 9.95 4.93
C PHE A 82 -19.76 9.15 6.20
N ARG A 83 -20.07 9.82 7.32
CA ARG A 83 -20.47 9.22 8.61
C ARG A 83 -19.49 8.15 9.13
N ILE A 84 -18.20 8.29 8.80
CA ILE A 84 -17.12 7.47 9.34
C ILE A 84 -16.92 7.83 10.81
N ILE A 85 -17.02 9.12 11.11
CA ILE A 85 -16.87 9.70 12.44
C ILE A 85 -18.08 10.58 12.76
N LYS A 86 -18.32 10.81 14.05
CA LYS A 86 -19.28 11.78 14.60
C LYS A 86 -18.53 13.00 15.14
N LYS A 87 -19.21 14.13 15.34
CA LYS A 87 -18.60 15.32 15.98
C LYS A 87 -18.00 15.02 17.36
N SER A 88 -18.65 14.14 18.14
CA SER A 88 -18.16 13.69 19.45
C SER A 88 -16.82 12.93 19.38
N ASP A 89 -16.52 12.27 18.26
CA ASP A 89 -15.26 11.52 18.07
C ASP A 89 -14.04 12.45 17.97
N LEU A 90 -14.22 13.74 17.63
CA LEU A 90 -13.13 14.68 17.32
C LEU A 90 -12.16 14.90 18.47
N LYS A 91 -12.61 14.73 19.73
CA LYS A 91 -11.76 14.90 20.92
C LYS A 91 -10.67 13.83 21.00
N ASN A 92 -10.96 12.60 20.56
CA ASN A 92 -10.11 11.43 20.80
C ASN A 92 -9.57 10.76 19.53
N ILE A 93 -10.09 11.10 18.35
CA ILE A 93 -9.68 10.48 17.09
C ILE A 93 -8.22 10.78 16.71
N ALA A 94 -7.52 9.78 16.17
CA ALA A 94 -6.28 10.02 15.45
C ALA A 94 -6.59 10.49 14.02
N VAL A 95 -6.16 11.69 13.65
CA VAL A 95 -6.29 12.18 12.27
C VAL A 95 -4.95 12.02 11.54
N PRO A 96 -4.92 11.47 10.32
CA PRO A 96 -3.67 11.23 9.61
C PRO A 96 -2.92 12.52 9.24
N LYS A 97 -1.60 12.44 9.23
CA LYS A 97 -0.76 13.35 8.45
C LYS A 97 -0.80 12.91 6.99
N ILE A 98 -0.75 13.85 6.05
CA ILE A 98 -0.73 13.57 4.61
C ILE A 98 0.64 13.89 4.04
N ILE A 99 1.16 13.00 3.21
CA ILE A 99 2.38 13.19 2.42
C ILE A 99 1.99 13.14 0.94
N ILE A 100 2.51 14.08 0.16
CA ILE A 100 2.43 14.07 -1.29
C ILE A 100 3.79 13.66 -1.85
N GLY A 101 3.82 12.61 -2.66
CA GLY A 101 5.05 12.11 -3.27
C GLY A 101 4.85 10.76 -3.95
N ASP A 102 5.78 10.35 -4.81
CA ASP A 102 5.72 9.05 -5.47
C ASP A 102 6.41 7.98 -4.63
N ALA A 103 5.70 6.88 -4.34
CA ALA A 103 6.28 5.74 -3.63
C ALA A 103 7.28 4.95 -4.50
N GLY A 104 7.28 5.14 -5.82
CA GLY A 104 8.31 4.63 -6.72
C GLY A 104 9.62 5.43 -6.68
N GLU A 105 9.68 6.48 -5.88
CA GLU A 105 10.86 7.29 -5.59
C GLU A 105 11.18 7.23 -4.09
N LYS A 106 12.06 8.12 -3.60
CA LYS A 106 12.39 8.20 -2.18
C LYS A 106 11.19 8.73 -1.38
N ILE A 107 10.66 7.91 -0.47
CA ILE A 107 9.60 8.34 0.44
C ILE A 107 10.21 9.30 1.48
N PRO A 108 9.65 10.51 1.71
CA PRO A 108 10.18 11.50 2.65
C PRO A 108 9.88 11.13 4.12
N ILE A 109 10.27 9.91 4.50
CA ILE A 109 10.12 9.31 5.81
C ILE A 109 11.47 8.67 6.17
N SER A 110 11.92 8.90 7.40
CA SER A 110 13.16 8.31 7.90
C SER A 110 13.10 6.79 7.91
N SER A 111 14.26 6.15 7.71
CA SER A 111 14.39 4.69 7.83
C SER A 111 13.95 4.22 9.21
N ASN A 112 13.45 2.99 9.33
CA ASN A 112 13.08 2.38 10.61
C ASN A 112 12.11 3.20 11.46
N SER A 113 11.10 3.82 10.85
CA SER A 113 10.19 4.73 11.55
C SER A 113 8.73 4.27 11.58
N ILE A 114 8.32 3.35 10.71
CA ILE A 114 6.93 2.88 10.60
C ILE A 114 6.79 1.46 11.16
N ASP A 115 5.78 1.23 11.99
CA ASP A 115 5.51 -0.10 12.56
C ASP A 115 4.70 -0.95 11.58
N PHE A 116 3.68 -0.36 10.95
CA PHE A 116 2.78 -1.06 10.03
C PHE A 116 2.45 -0.24 8.79
N ILE A 117 2.50 -0.87 7.61
CA ILE A 117 2.14 -0.26 6.33
C ILE A 117 1.07 -1.11 5.65
N TYR A 118 0.09 -0.49 5.04
CA TYR A 118 -0.80 -1.20 4.12
C TYR A 118 -1.05 -0.39 2.85
N SER A 119 -1.38 -1.11 1.78
CA SER A 119 -1.77 -0.48 0.52
C SER A 119 -2.85 -1.28 -0.16
N ILE A 120 -3.96 -0.61 -0.46
CA ILE A 120 -5.05 -1.19 -1.24
C ILE A 120 -5.11 -0.52 -2.61
N THR A 121 -4.96 -1.31 -3.66
CA THR A 121 -5.11 -0.89 -5.07
C THR A 121 -4.11 0.14 -5.60
N THR A 122 -3.29 0.77 -4.77
CA THR A 122 -2.35 1.82 -5.19
C THR A 122 -1.14 1.26 -5.93
N PHE A 123 -0.68 0.07 -5.55
CA PHE A 123 0.56 -0.51 -6.07
C PHE A 123 0.56 -0.71 -7.60
N PHE A 124 -0.62 -0.83 -8.21
CA PHE A 124 -0.78 -0.96 -9.66
C PHE A 124 -0.44 0.31 -10.44
N PHE A 125 -0.48 1.47 -9.78
CA PHE A 125 -0.21 2.79 -10.40
C PHE A 125 1.22 3.28 -10.17
N ILE A 126 2.03 2.53 -9.42
CA ILE A 126 3.41 2.90 -9.13
C ILE A 126 4.28 2.55 -10.34
N SER A 127 5.02 3.52 -10.88
CA SER A 127 5.91 3.31 -12.02
C SER A 127 7.10 2.42 -11.68
N ASN A 128 7.82 2.70 -10.59
CA ASN A 128 8.95 1.90 -10.15
C ASN A 128 8.58 1.04 -8.92
N LYS A 129 7.94 -0.10 -9.18
CA LYS A 129 7.48 -1.05 -8.13
C LYS A 129 8.63 -1.66 -7.31
N ALA A 130 9.80 -1.89 -7.92
CA ALA A 130 10.95 -2.42 -7.20
C ALA A 130 11.42 -1.41 -6.14
N LYS A 131 11.63 -0.15 -6.55
CA LYS A 131 11.99 0.94 -5.64
C LYS A 131 10.96 1.15 -4.53
N ALA A 132 9.67 1.04 -4.86
CA ALA A 132 8.63 1.14 -3.85
C ALA A 132 8.70 0.03 -2.78
N ILE A 133 8.99 -1.21 -3.17
CA ILE A 133 9.19 -2.31 -2.21
C ILE A 133 10.41 -2.03 -1.32
N GLU A 134 11.51 -1.57 -1.90
CA GLU A 134 12.73 -1.23 -1.17
C GLU A 134 12.51 -0.05 -0.20
N GLU A 135 11.78 0.98 -0.60
CA GLU A 135 11.47 2.13 0.25
C GLU A 135 10.50 1.77 1.38
N ILE A 136 9.46 0.95 1.09
CA ILE A 136 8.60 0.36 2.12
C ILE A 136 9.47 -0.41 3.13
N TYR A 137 10.38 -1.25 2.65
CA TYR A 137 11.30 -1.99 3.51
C TYR A 137 12.20 -1.08 4.33
N ARG A 138 12.73 -0.01 3.73
CA ARG A 138 13.62 0.98 4.38
C ARG A 138 12.90 1.67 5.54
N ILE A 139 11.69 2.16 5.33
CA ILE A 139 10.96 2.94 6.35
C ILE A 139 10.32 2.08 7.43
N LEU A 140 10.07 0.78 7.19
CA LEU A 140 9.67 -0.14 8.24
C LEU A 140 10.75 -0.24 9.33
N LYS A 141 10.32 -0.22 10.59
CA LYS A 141 11.13 -0.61 11.74
C LYS A 141 11.57 -2.07 11.63
N PRO A 142 12.64 -2.50 12.33
CA PRO A 142 12.89 -3.93 12.57
C PRO A 142 11.63 -4.62 13.11
N ASN A 143 11.27 -5.77 12.54
CA ASN A 143 10.01 -6.50 12.81
C ASN A 143 8.72 -5.73 12.45
N GLY A 144 8.83 -4.56 11.80
CA GLY A 144 7.72 -3.87 11.18
C GLY A 144 7.17 -4.67 10.02
N ARG A 145 5.89 -4.46 9.70
CA ARG A 145 5.17 -5.24 8.70
C ARG A 145 4.51 -4.38 7.64
N ALA A 146 4.49 -4.85 6.39
CA ALA A 146 3.64 -4.30 5.35
C ALA A 146 2.75 -5.37 4.71
N ILE A 147 1.54 -4.96 4.32
CA ILE A 147 0.62 -5.78 3.51
C ILE A 147 0.20 -4.97 2.28
N ILE A 148 0.69 -5.36 1.12
CA ILE A 148 0.49 -4.65 -0.13
C ILE A 148 -0.39 -5.48 -1.05
N HIS A 149 -1.49 -4.90 -1.54
CA HIS A 149 -2.28 -5.50 -2.61
C HIS A 149 -1.44 -5.53 -3.90
N PHE A 150 -0.87 -6.69 -4.21
CA PHE A 150 0.23 -6.84 -5.16
C PHE A 150 -0.24 -7.24 -6.55
N LYS A 151 -1.25 -8.10 -6.63
CA LYS A 151 -1.83 -8.54 -7.90
C LYS A 151 -3.35 -8.47 -7.85
N HIS A 152 -3.93 -7.91 -8.90
CA HIS A 152 -5.37 -7.93 -9.14
C HIS A 152 -5.62 -8.64 -10.46
N TYR A 153 -6.15 -9.86 -10.38
CA TYR A 153 -6.65 -10.55 -11.55
C TYR A 153 -8.09 -10.12 -11.82
N VAL A 154 -8.32 -9.51 -12.97
CA VAL A 154 -9.66 -9.35 -13.55
C VAL A 154 -9.69 -10.26 -14.76
N SER A 155 -10.62 -11.20 -14.80
CA SER A 155 -10.70 -12.23 -15.85
C SER A 155 -10.78 -11.63 -17.26
N HIS A 156 -11.48 -10.50 -17.39
CA HIS A 156 -11.69 -9.79 -18.66
C HIS A 156 -10.56 -8.83 -19.04
N PHE A 157 -9.54 -8.65 -18.18
CA PHE A 157 -8.40 -7.83 -18.57
C PHE A 157 -7.53 -8.59 -19.59
N PRO A 158 -7.03 -7.91 -20.64
CA PRO A 158 -6.14 -8.55 -21.61
C PRO A 158 -4.91 -9.17 -20.92
N LYS A 159 -4.34 -10.23 -21.51
CA LYS A 159 -3.34 -11.07 -20.85
C LYS A 159 -2.12 -10.27 -20.37
N GLU A 160 -1.73 -9.25 -21.11
CA GLU A 160 -0.63 -8.33 -20.84
C GLU A 160 -0.82 -7.51 -19.54
N TYR A 161 -2.06 -7.30 -19.11
CA TYR A 161 -2.39 -6.61 -17.86
C TYR A 161 -2.38 -7.50 -16.63
N ARG A 162 -2.36 -8.83 -16.84
CA ARG A 162 -2.28 -9.79 -15.75
C ARG A 162 -0.92 -9.74 -15.06
N ASN A 163 0.09 -9.11 -15.67
CA ASN A 163 1.40 -8.91 -15.08
C ASN A 163 1.91 -7.47 -15.21
N LEU A 164 1.60 -6.64 -14.22
CA LEU A 164 2.06 -5.25 -14.13
C LEU A 164 3.49 -5.10 -13.58
N PHE A 165 4.14 -6.20 -13.23
CA PHE A 165 5.54 -6.25 -12.78
C PHE A 165 6.30 -7.19 -13.71
N ASN A 166 6.93 -6.66 -14.75
CA ASN A 166 7.69 -7.44 -15.71
C ASN A 166 9.17 -7.43 -15.32
N ILE A 167 9.74 -8.61 -15.09
CA ILE A 167 11.17 -8.80 -14.83
C ILE A 167 11.70 -9.63 -15.97
N ARG A 168 12.88 -9.28 -16.49
CA ARG A 168 13.60 -10.08 -17.46
C ARG A 168 15.07 -10.21 -17.07
N ARG A 169 15.71 -11.25 -17.60
CA ARG A 169 17.15 -11.42 -17.63
C ARG A 169 17.53 -11.50 -19.09
N GLU A 170 18.23 -10.48 -19.58
CA GLU A 170 18.47 -10.23 -21.00
C GLU A 170 17.16 -10.20 -21.79
N LYS A 171 16.95 -11.17 -22.69
CA LYS A 171 15.71 -11.31 -23.48
C LYS A 171 14.68 -12.22 -22.82
N ASN A 172 15.04 -12.93 -21.74
CA ASN A 172 14.22 -13.97 -21.14
C ASN A 172 13.31 -13.43 -20.02
N PRO A 173 11.99 -13.68 -20.05
CA PRO A 173 11.09 -13.27 -18.99
C PRO A 173 11.34 -14.06 -17.70
N VAL A 174 11.36 -13.36 -16.56
CA VAL A 174 11.51 -13.95 -15.23
C VAL A 174 10.18 -13.86 -14.49
N LYS A 175 9.72 -15.01 -13.98
CA LYS A 175 8.49 -15.07 -13.18
C LYS A 175 8.67 -14.33 -11.86
N VAL A 176 7.94 -13.21 -11.69
CA VAL A 176 7.98 -12.35 -10.48
C VAL A 176 7.90 -13.13 -9.18
N THR A 177 7.00 -14.11 -9.12
CA THR A 177 6.81 -14.91 -7.90
C THR A 177 8.05 -15.76 -7.56
N SER A 178 8.75 -16.26 -8.58
CA SER A 178 10.00 -17.01 -8.39
C SER A 178 11.14 -16.08 -8.02
N TYR A 179 11.19 -14.89 -8.63
CA TYR A 179 12.17 -13.86 -8.29
C TYR A 179 12.05 -13.39 -6.83
N LEU A 180 10.84 -13.00 -6.39
CA LEU A 180 10.61 -12.49 -5.04
C LEU A 180 10.82 -13.55 -3.95
N LYS A 181 10.68 -14.85 -4.26
CA LYS A 181 10.98 -15.94 -3.30
C LYS A 181 12.44 -15.95 -2.85
N ARG A 182 13.39 -15.44 -3.66
CA ARG A 182 14.80 -15.32 -3.29
C ARG A 182 15.01 -14.41 -2.07
N PHE A 183 14.07 -13.49 -1.82
CA PHE A 183 14.10 -12.54 -0.72
C PHE A 183 13.27 -12.98 0.49
N LYS A 184 12.87 -14.27 0.56
CA LYS A 184 12.12 -14.82 1.71
C LYS A 184 12.88 -14.68 3.03
N SER A 185 14.20 -14.83 3.00
CA SER A 185 15.08 -14.63 4.18
C SER A 185 15.09 -13.17 4.65
N SER A 186 14.89 -12.21 3.74
CA SER A 186 14.69 -10.80 4.08
C SER A 186 13.28 -10.49 4.57
N GLY A 187 12.35 -11.46 4.49
CA GLY A 187 10.97 -11.37 4.98
C GLY A 187 9.93 -10.99 3.94
N LEU A 188 10.23 -11.13 2.64
CA LEU A 188 9.24 -11.00 1.57
C LEU A 188 8.48 -12.31 1.37
N ASN A 189 7.15 -12.26 1.34
CA ASN A 189 6.32 -13.42 1.09
C ASN A 189 5.07 -13.04 0.27
N LEU A 190 4.80 -13.80 -0.80
CA LEU A 190 3.59 -13.64 -1.59
C LEU A 190 2.53 -14.62 -1.10
N LYS A 191 1.33 -14.11 -0.82
CA LYS A 191 0.21 -14.92 -0.35
C LYS A 191 -1.02 -14.65 -1.21
N LYS A 192 -1.67 -15.72 -1.65
CA LYS A 192 -3.01 -15.64 -2.24
C LYS A 192 -4.01 -15.27 -1.14
N THR A 193 -4.91 -14.35 -1.44
CA THR A 193 -6.00 -13.99 -0.54
C THR A 193 -7.23 -14.85 -0.79
N LYS A 194 -8.23 -14.80 0.09
CA LYS A 194 -9.52 -15.48 -0.12
C LYS A 194 -10.30 -14.90 -1.30
N ALA A 195 -10.06 -13.63 -1.65
CA ALA A 195 -10.66 -13.04 -2.84
C ALA A 195 -10.02 -13.64 -4.10
N LYS A 196 -10.88 -14.09 -5.03
CA LYS A 196 -10.47 -14.80 -6.25
C LYS A 196 -9.51 -13.92 -7.05
N GLY A 197 -8.31 -14.45 -7.32
CA GLY A 197 -7.34 -13.80 -8.19
C GLY A 197 -6.59 -12.62 -7.57
N THR A 198 -6.70 -12.39 -6.26
CA THR A 198 -5.92 -11.34 -5.57
C THR A 198 -4.78 -11.92 -4.74
N GLU A 199 -3.59 -11.35 -4.93
CA GLU A 199 -2.38 -11.69 -4.19
C GLU A 199 -1.91 -10.49 -3.39
N VAL A 200 -1.39 -10.75 -2.19
CA VAL A 200 -0.71 -9.76 -1.36
C VAL A 200 0.76 -10.06 -1.25
N LEU A 201 1.57 -9.00 -1.25
CA LEU A 201 2.95 -9.05 -0.80
C LEU A 201 2.98 -8.69 0.68
N LEU A 202 3.34 -9.69 1.49
CA LEU A 202 3.65 -9.54 2.90
C LEU A 202 5.13 -9.21 3.02
N ILE A 203 5.45 -8.16 3.77
CA ILE A 203 6.82 -7.77 4.07
C ILE A 203 6.94 -7.74 5.58
N GLU A 204 7.90 -8.47 6.12
CA GLU A 204 8.35 -8.35 7.50
C GLU A 204 9.82 -7.97 7.49
N LYS A 205 10.20 -6.87 8.13
CA LYS A 205 11.59 -6.43 8.07
C LYS A 205 12.49 -7.28 8.97
N LYS A 206 13.27 -8.16 8.35
CA LYS A 206 14.22 -9.06 9.02
C LYS A 206 15.70 -8.66 8.89
N LYS A 207 16.02 -7.80 7.92
CA LYS A 207 17.38 -7.31 7.65
C LYS A 207 17.43 -5.78 7.69
N ARG A 208 18.64 -5.23 7.73
CA ARG A 208 18.87 -3.78 7.74
C ARG A 208 18.39 -3.09 6.46
N SER A 209 18.67 -3.69 5.31
CA SER A 209 18.36 -3.19 3.97
C SER A 209 17.81 -4.30 3.07
N LEU A 210 17.19 -3.87 1.98
CA LEU A 210 16.75 -4.72 0.87
C LEU A 210 17.14 -4.01 -0.42
N ASP A 211 17.87 -4.73 -1.27
CA ASP A 211 18.09 -4.39 -2.67
C ASP A 211 17.51 -5.54 -3.48
N LEU A 212 16.59 -5.24 -4.37
CA LEU A 212 15.98 -6.27 -5.22
C LEU A 212 16.89 -6.68 -6.37
N GLY A 213 17.99 -5.98 -6.65
CA GLY A 213 18.87 -6.29 -7.78
C GLY A 213 18.19 -6.06 -9.13
N LEU A 214 17.29 -5.08 -9.19
CA LEU A 214 16.50 -4.75 -10.38
C LEU A 214 16.86 -3.36 -10.89
N ARG A 215 17.21 -3.26 -12.18
CA ARG A 215 17.34 -1.97 -12.88
C ARG A 215 16.02 -1.65 -13.57
N PHE A 216 15.44 -0.50 -13.24
CA PHE A 216 14.23 -0.01 -13.90
C PHE A 216 14.57 0.39 -15.35
N LEU A 217 13.79 -0.12 -16.30
CA LEU A 217 13.98 0.18 -17.73
C LEU A 217 12.95 1.20 -18.23
N LYS A 218 11.68 0.89 -18.02
CA LYS A 218 10.55 1.73 -18.46
C LYS A 218 9.27 1.35 -17.72
N ASN A 219 8.28 2.21 -17.83
CA ASN A 219 6.90 1.87 -17.54
C ASN A 219 5.98 2.17 -18.73
N GLU A 220 4.92 1.40 -18.82
CA GLU A 220 3.86 1.57 -19.81
C GLU A 220 2.57 1.82 -19.03
N SER A 221 1.95 2.98 -19.25
CA SER A 221 0.67 3.33 -18.65
C SER A 221 -0.44 2.99 -19.62
N TYR A 222 -1.54 2.48 -19.09
CA TYR A 222 -2.67 2.07 -19.90
C TYR A 222 -3.97 2.59 -19.32
N ILE A 223 -4.93 2.81 -20.22
CA ILE A 223 -6.30 3.17 -19.91
C ILE A 223 -7.19 2.02 -20.38
N LEU A 224 -7.61 1.18 -19.44
CA LEU A 224 -8.57 0.12 -19.69
C LEU A 224 -9.97 0.69 -19.57
N ARG A 225 -10.80 0.63 -20.60
CA ARG A 225 -12.22 0.99 -20.49
C ARG A 225 -13.01 -0.26 -20.09
N GLU A 226 -13.46 -0.36 -18.85
CA GLU A 226 -14.37 -1.44 -18.40
C GLU A 226 -15.72 -0.82 -18.09
N LYS A 227 -16.78 -1.26 -18.79
CA LYS A 227 -18.16 -0.78 -18.57
C LYS A 227 -18.28 0.76 -18.56
N GLY A 228 -17.53 1.43 -19.45
CA GLY A 228 -17.50 2.89 -19.55
C GLY A 228 -16.60 3.61 -18.54
N TYR A 229 -15.93 2.91 -17.62
CA TYR A 229 -15.02 3.52 -16.65
C TYR A 229 -13.56 3.30 -17.01
N PRO A 230 -12.72 4.36 -17.04
CA PRO A 230 -11.29 4.22 -17.25
C PRO A 230 -10.62 3.66 -16.00
N HIS A 231 -10.00 2.49 -16.15
CA HIS A 231 -9.10 1.85 -15.22
C HIS A 231 -7.66 2.15 -15.67
N PHE A 232 -6.94 2.90 -14.85
CA PHE A 232 -5.53 3.15 -15.10
C PHE A 232 -4.70 2.01 -14.49
N ALA A 233 -3.64 1.60 -15.18
CA ALA A 233 -2.65 0.69 -14.63
C ALA A 233 -1.30 1.02 -15.24
N THR A 234 -0.24 0.78 -14.47
CA THR A 234 1.13 1.00 -14.92
C THR A 234 1.86 -0.33 -14.88
N LYS A 235 2.32 -0.82 -16.03
CA LYS A 235 3.24 -1.94 -16.12
C LYS A 235 4.66 -1.43 -15.99
N SER A 236 5.43 -2.07 -15.13
CA SER A 236 6.83 -1.71 -14.88
C SER A 236 7.73 -2.79 -15.47
N VAL A 237 8.79 -2.42 -16.19
CA VAL A 237 9.73 -3.35 -16.81
C VAL A 237 11.11 -3.19 -16.15
N PHE A 238 11.70 -4.32 -15.74
CA PHE A 238 12.96 -4.37 -15.01
C PHE A 238 13.93 -5.39 -15.61
N GLU A 239 15.20 -5.05 -15.59
CA GLU A 239 16.34 -5.94 -15.86
C GLU A 239 16.92 -6.45 -14.55
N VAL A 240 17.25 -7.75 -14.48
CA VAL A 240 18.06 -8.27 -13.38
C VAL A 240 19.50 -7.75 -13.53
N LYS A 241 20.02 -7.11 -12.49
CA LYS A 241 21.43 -6.69 -12.42
C LYS A 241 22.34 -7.90 -12.20
#